data_AF-A0A4P9YUX4-F1
#
_entry.id   AF-A0A4P9YUX4-F1
#
_cell.length_a   1.000
_cell.length_b   1.000
_cell.length_c   1.000
_cell.angle_alpha   90.00
_cell.angle_beta   90.00
_cell.angle_gamma   90.00
#
_symmetry.space_group_name_H-M   'P 1'
#
loop_
_entity.id
_entity.type
_entity.pdbx_description
1 polymer ?
#
loop_
_entity_poly.entity_id
_entity_poly.type
_entity_poly.pdbx_seq_one_letter_code
_entity_poly.pdbx_strand_id
1 'polypeptide(L)'
;SGFEENVRYAYHIHNLPVPQDGSCDGTGDHLDPYGRKGSNCTFATLDQCEMGDLSGKFGTILGMRRNGMTAYPFLFEDTTLRMTGENSIVNRSVVIHDPSGARIACGTILEPK
;
A
#
# COMPACT_ATOMS: atom_id res chain seq x y z
N SER A 1 7.44 -11.68 -5.04
CA SER A 1 7.61 -13.09 -4.68
C SER A 1 7.83 -13.19 -3.17
N GLY A 2 7.91 -14.39 -2.57
CA GLY A 2 8.31 -14.55 -1.16
C GLY A 2 7.19 -14.54 -0.12
N PHE A 3 5.92 -14.48 -0.54
CA PHE A 3 4.78 -14.58 0.38
C PHE A 3 4.54 -16.03 0.81
N GLU A 4 4.23 -16.21 2.09
CA GLU A 4 3.80 -17.49 2.66
C GLU A 4 2.40 -17.87 2.19
N GLU A 5 2.18 -19.17 2.00
CA GLU A 5 0.91 -19.70 1.51
C GLU A 5 -0.22 -19.50 2.53
N ASN A 6 -1.38 -19.03 2.06
CA ASN A 6 -2.56 -18.72 2.86
C ASN A 6 -2.37 -17.58 3.89
N VAL A 7 -1.29 -16.81 3.78
CA VAL A 7 -1.07 -15.61 4.61
C VAL A 7 -1.55 -14.37 3.87
N ARG A 8 -2.16 -13.44 4.61
CA ARG A 8 -2.65 -12.15 4.09
C ARG A 8 -1.70 -11.04 4.48
N TYR A 9 -1.31 -10.22 3.50
CA TYR A 9 -0.40 -9.11 3.66
C TYR A 9 -1.11 -7.81 3.33
N ALA A 10 -1.09 -6.87 4.26
CA ALA A 10 -1.59 -5.52 4.01
C ALA A 10 -0.56 -4.73 3.21
N TYR A 11 -1.01 -3.69 2.51
CA TYR A 11 -0.17 -2.83 1.71
C TYR A 11 -0.80 -1.45 1.60
N HIS A 12 0.03 -0.44 1.77
CA HIS A 12 -0.38 0.95 1.85
C HIS A 12 0.62 1.87 1.15
N ILE A 13 0.14 3.04 0.74
CA ILE A 13 1.01 4.17 0.39
C ILE A 13 1.36 4.91 1.67
N HIS A 14 2.65 5.10 1.93
CA HIS A 14 3.17 5.84 3.07
C HIS A 14 3.61 7.26 2.69
N ASN A 15 3.84 8.12 3.66
CA ASN A 15 4.06 9.55 3.42
C ASN A 15 5.41 9.90 2.78
N LEU A 16 6.46 9.13 3.06
CA LEU A 16 7.84 9.46 2.68
C LEU A 16 8.41 8.43 1.69
N PRO A 17 9.42 8.81 0.88
CA PRO A 17 10.17 7.83 0.10
C PRO A 17 10.93 6.87 1.01
N VAL A 18 11.34 5.72 0.47
CA VAL A 18 12.25 4.83 1.18
C VAL A 18 13.60 5.56 1.40
N PRO A 19 14.10 5.67 2.65
CA PRO A 19 15.38 6.30 2.96
C PRO A 19 16.57 5.58 2.32
N GLN A 20 17.73 6.23 2.33
CA GLN A 20 18.95 5.71 1.71
C GLN A 20 19.44 4.39 2.33
N ASP A 21 19.14 4.15 3.62
CA ASP A 21 19.47 2.89 4.30
C ASP A 21 18.54 1.73 3.92
N GLY A 22 17.49 2.00 3.11
CA GLY A 22 16.53 1.01 2.66
C GLY A 22 15.50 0.59 3.70
N SER A 23 15.50 1.20 4.91
CA SER A 23 14.59 0.81 5.97
C SER A 23 13.15 1.24 5.67
N CYS A 24 12.21 0.29 5.71
CA CYS A 24 10.80 0.59 5.53
C CYS A 24 10.21 1.42 6.68
N ASP A 25 10.85 1.45 7.85
CA ASP A 25 10.41 2.26 8.99
C ASP A 25 10.52 3.77 8.69
N GLY A 26 11.51 4.17 7.87
CA GLY A 26 11.71 5.56 7.49
C GLY A 26 10.67 6.13 6.52
N THR A 27 9.73 5.31 6.04
CA THR A 27 8.65 5.77 5.13
C THR A 27 7.55 6.56 5.85
N GLY A 28 7.58 6.64 7.18
CA GLY A 28 6.60 7.36 7.99
C GLY A 28 5.26 6.63 8.08
N ASP A 29 4.18 7.38 8.34
CA ASP A 29 2.81 6.85 8.45
C ASP A 29 2.13 6.67 7.09
N HIS A 30 0.93 6.11 7.09
CA HIS A 30 0.08 6.03 5.89
C HIS A 30 -0.21 7.43 5.32
N LEU A 31 -0.35 7.50 4.00
CA LEU A 31 -0.79 8.72 3.31
C LEU A 31 -2.26 9.00 3.64
N ASP A 32 -2.51 9.94 4.54
CA ASP A 32 -3.86 10.37 4.92
C ASP A 32 -3.96 11.91 5.03
N PRO A 33 -3.89 12.63 3.89
CA PRO A 33 -3.91 14.10 3.90
C PRO A 33 -5.25 14.69 4.40
N TYR A 34 -6.29 13.87 4.51
CA TYR A 34 -7.63 14.29 4.94
C TYR A 34 -8.01 13.79 6.35
N GLY A 35 -7.10 13.10 7.04
CA GLY A 35 -7.31 12.65 8.42
C GLY A 35 -8.50 11.70 8.61
N ARG A 36 -8.76 10.81 7.64
CA ARG A 36 -9.88 9.86 7.65
C ARG A 36 -9.72 8.71 8.66
N LYS A 37 -8.49 8.31 8.98
CA LYS A 37 -8.17 7.25 9.96
C LYS A 37 -8.93 5.91 9.74
N GLY A 38 -9.32 5.62 8.50
CA GLY A 38 -10.01 4.37 8.10
C GLY A 38 -11.44 4.18 8.64
N SER A 39 -12.02 5.14 9.36
CA SER A 39 -13.22 4.93 10.19
C SER A 39 -14.52 4.65 9.43
N ASN A 40 -14.60 4.91 8.11
CA ASN A 40 -15.75 4.61 7.24
C ASN A 40 -15.34 4.09 5.86
N CYS A 41 -14.21 3.37 5.78
CA CYS A 41 -13.68 2.88 4.52
C CYS A 41 -14.50 1.70 3.98
N THR A 42 -15.17 1.89 2.83
CA THR A 42 -15.86 0.82 2.09
C THR A 42 -15.66 1.00 0.59
N PHE A 43 -15.93 -0.04 -0.20
CA PHE A 43 -15.94 0.06 -1.67
C PHE A 43 -16.88 1.16 -2.22
N ALA A 44 -17.91 1.56 -1.46
CA ALA A 44 -18.84 2.63 -1.85
C ALA A 44 -18.40 4.02 -1.37
N THR A 45 -17.43 4.10 -0.46
CA THR A 45 -17.00 5.33 0.24
C THR A 45 -15.48 5.46 0.24
N LEU A 46 -14.86 5.28 -0.94
CA LEU A 46 -13.40 5.30 -1.09
C LEU A 46 -12.77 6.63 -0.61
N ASP A 47 -13.49 7.75 -0.71
CA ASP A 47 -13.08 9.08 -0.26
C ASP A 47 -13.07 9.23 1.28
N GLN A 48 -13.63 8.26 2.00
CA GLN A 48 -13.62 8.16 3.47
C GLN A 48 -12.54 7.18 3.98
N CYS A 49 -11.81 6.52 3.09
CA CYS A 49 -10.61 5.75 3.44
C CYS A 49 -9.42 6.69 3.62
N GLU A 50 -8.39 6.24 4.34
CA GLU A 50 -7.07 6.86 4.18
C GLU A 50 -6.68 6.77 2.70
N MET A 51 -6.15 7.84 2.13
CA MET A 51 -5.82 7.87 0.70
C MET A 51 -4.86 6.73 0.34
N GLY A 52 -3.90 6.43 1.21
CA GLY A 52 -2.94 5.36 1.04
C GLY A 52 -3.41 3.96 1.41
N ASP A 53 -4.60 3.77 2.00
CA ASP A 53 -5.04 2.45 2.47
C ASP A 53 -5.62 1.59 1.34
N LEU A 54 -4.74 0.96 0.57
CA LEU A 54 -5.13 0.11 -0.56
C LEU A 54 -5.73 -1.23 -0.11
N SER A 55 -5.26 -1.77 1.01
CA SER A 55 -5.78 -3.03 1.55
C SER A 55 -7.18 -2.91 2.10
N GLY A 56 -7.51 -1.81 2.79
CA GLY A 56 -8.87 -1.52 3.24
C GLY A 56 -9.82 -1.29 2.06
N LYS A 57 -9.33 -0.65 0.99
CA LYS A 57 -10.14 -0.39 -0.22
C LYS A 57 -10.36 -1.60 -1.10
N PHE A 58 -9.36 -2.44 -1.32
CA PHE A 58 -9.37 -3.47 -2.37
C PHE A 58 -9.04 -4.88 -1.87
N GLY A 59 -8.82 -5.04 -0.57
CA GLY A 59 -8.42 -6.29 0.05
C GLY A 59 -6.90 -6.49 0.08
N THR A 60 -6.47 -7.41 0.95
CA THR A 60 -5.06 -7.78 1.19
C THR A 60 -4.48 -8.66 0.08
N ILE A 61 -3.15 -8.65 -0.07
CA ILE A 61 -2.44 -9.64 -0.88
C ILE A 61 -2.57 -11.01 -0.21
N LEU A 62 -3.08 -12.00 -0.93
CA LEU A 62 -3.11 -13.39 -0.46
C LEU A 62 -1.92 -14.15 -1.03
N GLY A 63 -1.04 -14.61 -0.16
CA GLY A 63 0.05 -15.50 -0.52
C GLY A 63 -0.48 -16.87 -0.94
N MET A 64 0.06 -17.41 -2.02
CA MET A 64 -0.35 -18.68 -2.62
C MET A 64 0.87 -19.41 -3.17
N ARG A 65 0.79 -20.71 -3.41
CA ARG A 65 1.83 -21.45 -4.16
C ARG A 65 1.19 -22.19 -5.32
N ARG A 66 1.18 -21.57 -6.50
CA ARG A 66 0.64 -22.20 -7.72
C ARG A 66 1.46 -21.82 -8.93
N ASN A 67 1.95 -22.82 -9.67
CA ASN A 67 2.68 -22.63 -10.93
C ASN A 67 3.84 -21.60 -10.81
N GLY A 68 4.57 -21.60 -9.69
CA GLY A 68 5.67 -20.66 -9.44
C GLY A 68 5.26 -19.25 -8.99
N MET A 69 3.95 -18.93 -8.93
CA MET A 69 3.45 -17.69 -8.33
C MET A 69 3.41 -17.83 -6.81
N THR A 70 3.81 -16.76 -6.12
CA THR A 70 3.73 -16.69 -4.65
C THR A 70 2.55 -15.86 -4.12
N ALA A 71 1.79 -15.19 -4.99
CA ALA A 71 0.60 -14.40 -4.63
C ALA A 71 -0.37 -14.32 -5.80
N TYR A 72 -1.66 -14.08 -5.52
CA TYR A 72 -2.66 -13.81 -6.55
C TYR A 72 -2.38 -12.46 -7.22
N PRO A 73 -2.32 -12.39 -8.56
CA PRO A 73 -2.32 -11.10 -9.23
C PRO A 73 -3.67 -10.41 -9.00
N PHE A 74 -3.63 -9.12 -8.73
CA PHE A 74 -4.80 -8.28 -8.56
C PHE A 74 -4.65 -7.00 -9.38
N LEU A 75 -5.78 -6.48 -9.83
CA LEU A 75 -5.90 -5.23 -10.57
C LEU A 75 -7.11 -4.49 -10.04
N PHE A 76 -6.95 -3.22 -9.73
CA PHE A 76 -8.02 -2.33 -9.30
C PHE A 76 -7.74 -0.91 -9.78
N GLU A 77 -8.78 -0.08 -9.77
CA GLU A 77 -8.70 1.34 -10.07
C GLU A 77 -9.03 2.14 -8.81
N ASP A 78 -8.09 2.98 -8.36
CA ASP A 78 -8.28 3.89 -7.23
C ASP A 78 -8.41 5.33 -7.73
N THR A 79 -9.61 5.89 -7.58
CA THR A 79 -9.93 7.26 -8.02
C THR A 79 -9.47 8.35 -7.05
N THR A 80 -8.97 7.96 -5.87
CA THR A 80 -8.51 8.87 -4.82
C THR A 80 -7.00 9.13 -4.88
N LEU A 81 -6.23 8.19 -5.44
CA LEU A 81 -4.79 8.39 -5.66
C LEU A 81 -4.55 9.43 -6.76
N ARG A 82 -3.51 10.24 -6.57
CA ARG A 82 -3.10 11.27 -7.53
C ARG A 82 -1.65 11.05 -7.92
N MET A 83 -1.36 11.19 -9.21
CA MET A 83 0.02 11.19 -9.71
C MET A 83 0.66 12.58 -9.72
N THR A 84 -0.14 13.64 -9.53
CA THR A 84 0.30 15.03 -9.57
C THR A 84 -0.38 15.85 -8.47
N GLY A 85 0.16 17.05 -8.20
CA GLY A 85 -0.34 17.95 -7.18
C GLY A 85 0.19 17.65 -5.78
N GLU A 86 -0.31 18.40 -4.79
CA GLU A 86 0.18 18.38 -3.39
C GLU A 86 0.08 16.99 -2.74
N ASN A 87 -0.99 16.26 -3.05
CA ASN A 87 -1.22 14.90 -2.53
C ASN A 87 -0.76 13.80 -3.51
N SER A 88 0.16 14.11 -4.43
CA SER A 88 0.71 13.10 -5.33
C SER A 88 1.35 11.94 -4.56
N ILE A 89 1.20 10.72 -5.06
CA ILE A 89 1.89 9.53 -4.56
C ILE A 89 3.33 9.41 -5.08
N VAL A 90 3.73 10.23 -6.04
CA VAL A 90 5.10 10.27 -6.57
C VAL A 90 6.05 10.76 -5.48
N ASN A 91 7.24 10.17 -5.42
CA ASN A 91 8.25 10.36 -4.38
C ASN A 91 7.79 9.96 -2.96
N ARG A 92 6.73 9.15 -2.88
CA ARG A 92 6.34 8.44 -1.67
C ARG A 92 6.70 6.97 -1.79
N SER A 93 6.17 6.11 -0.93
CA SER A 93 6.46 4.67 -1.01
C SER A 93 5.21 3.81 -0.89
N VAL A 94 5.24 2.64 -1.53
CA VAL A 94 4.37 1.52 -1.17
C VAL A 94 5.07 0.68 -0.11
N VAL A 95 4.35 0.27 0.93
CA VAL A 95 4.84 -0.61 2.00
C VAL A 95 3.93 -1.82 2.09
N ILE A 96 4.52 -2.99 2.33
CA ILE A 96 3.81 -4.25 2.55
C ILE A 96 4.04 -4.67 4.00
N HIS A 97 2.97 -5.07 4.67
CA HIS A 97 2.96 -5.52 6.04
C HIS A 97 2.59 -7.00 6.15
N ASP A 98 3.23 -7.71 7.06
CA ASP A 98 2.81 -9.05 7.47
C ASP A 98 1.59 -9.00 8.42
N PRO A 99 1.02 -10.15 8.84
CA PRO A 99 -0.11 -10.19 9.76
C PRO A 99 0.15 -9.58 11.14
N SER A 100 1.42 -9.42 11.55
CA SER A 100 1.79 -8.75 12.80
C SER A 100 1.79 -7.23 12.68
N GLY A 101 1.66 -6.71 11.45
CA GLY A 101 1.78 -5.30 11.11
C GLY A 101 3.21 -4.86 10.81
N ALA A 102 4.19 -5.76 10.88
CA ALA A 102 5.59 -5.46 10.59
C ALA A 102 5.77 -5.14 9.10
N ARG A 103 6.59 -4.13 8.80
CA ARG A 103 6.92 -3.72 7.43
C ARG A 103 7.94 -4.72 6.87
N ILE A 104 7.54 -5.52 5.88
CA ILE A 104 8.39 -6.60 5.33
C ILE A 104 8.99 -6.28 3.96
N ALA A 105 8.43 -5.29 3.27
CA ALA A 105 8.96 -4.78 2.01
C ALA A 105 8.43 -3.37 1.74
N CYS A 106 9.19 -2.58 0.99
CA CYS A 106 8.77 -1.25 0.57
C CYS A 106 9.50 -0.83 -0.70
N GLY A 107 8.97 0.17 -1.39
CA GLY A 107 9.60 0.75 -2.58
C GLY A 107 9.11 2.16 -2.85
N THR A 108 10.02 3.05 -3.24
CA THR A 108 9.71 4.43 -3.64
C THR A 108 8.99 4.44 -4.99
N ILE A 109 7.92 5.22 -5.08
CA ILE A 109 7.14 5.43 -6.30
C ILE A 109 7.81 6.55 -7.08
N LEU A 110 8.29 6.23 -8.28
CA LEU A 110 8.97 7.16 -9.17
C LEU A 110 8.06 7.53 -10.34
N GLU A 111 8.28 8.71 -10.92
CA GLU A 111 7.67 9.06 -12.19
C GLU A 111 8.03 8.00 -13.26
N PRO A 112 7.08 7.64 -14.13
CA PRO A 112 7.38 6.88 -15.34
C PRO A 112 8.46 7.60 -16.15
N LYS A 113 9.41 6.84 -16.70
CA LYS A 113 10.37 7.34 -17.68
C LYS A 113 9.79 7.25 -19.09
#